data_AF-A0A1I4E7V5-F1
#
_entry.id   AF-A0A1I4E7V5-F1
#
_cell.length_a   1.000
_cell.length_b   1.000
_cell.length_c   1.000
_cell.angle_alpha   90.00
_cell.angle_beta   90.00
_cell.angle_gamma   90.00
#
_symmetry.space_group_name_H-M   'P 1'
#
loop_
_entity.id
_entity.type
_entity.pdbx_description
1 polymer ?
#
loop_
_entity_poly.entity_id
_entity_poly.type
_entity_poly.pdbx_seq_one_letter_code
_entity_poly.pdbx_strand_id
1 'polypeptide(L)'
;MTAPAPDTSKADAFVLSCIDPRLVDDVTQLLATMGRTNRYSEMRIAGAALAAVDEARPGWNTAVWDNLAASRQLHGVRRVIIINHRDCGAMNLWAGRNLAQDPADEERQHQAVMERAAAEVLRRHPDMAVELHLMALDGSTQRLPCMACATAAERRLDTMRPGLRAEAVAPPASPAASPPAGAPAFAELVRLRLSAGLADAEAERALLTEGVTRYGLTAAEARATLAAEATRHGATPSTAARQVLVFLRAQADGRGRVSRRDAGHAAALYHGLAGNQGRRADADRAVAKLMEAEGLAPRPDGVLRTTTWYRRLAEA
;
A
#
# COMPACT_ATOMS: atom_id res chain seq x y z
N MET A 1 3.64 10.56 -38.10
CA MET A 1 2.70 10.01 -37.10
C MET A 1 3.45 8.91 -36.36
N THR A 2 4.07 9.24 -35.23
CA THR A 2 4.83 8.31 -34.41
C THR A 2 3.85 7.46 -33.61
N ALA A 3 3.96 6.13 -33.71
CA ALA A 3 3.17 5.21 -32.92
C ALA A 3 3.40 5.46 -31.41
N PRO A 4 2.37 5.34 -30.55
CA PRO A 4 2.56 5.48 -29.11
C PRO A 4 3.51 4.40 -28.60
N ALA A 5 4.37 4.77 -27.64
CA ALA A 5 5.27 3.84 -26.97
C ALA A 5 4.47 2.70 -26.30
N PRO A 6 5.03 1.47 -26.23
CA PRO A 6 4.35 0.34 -25.60
C PRO A 6 4.07 0.63 -24.12
N ASP A 7 2.83 0.41 -23.70
CA ASP A 7 2.39 0.56 -22.32
C ASP A 7 3.20 -0.39 -21.42
N THR A 8 4.07 0.19 -20.58
CA THR A 8 4.90 -0.55 -19.61
C THR A 8 4.13 -0.93 -18.34
N SER A 9 2.84 -0.61 -18.24
CA SER A 9 2.01 -1.00 -17.11
C SER A 9 1.77 -2.51 -17.10
N LYS A 10 2.24 -3.18 -16.04
CA LYS A 10 1.90 -4.58 -15.79
C LYS A 10 0.44 -4.76 -15.37
N ALA A 11 -0.22 -3.73 -14.83
CA ALA A 11 -1.57 -3.83 -14.27
C ALA A 11 -2.49 -2.69 -14.70
N ASP A 12 -3.61 -3.00 -15.34
CA ASP A 12 -4.57 -2.01 -15.87
C ASP A 12 -5.82 -1.85 -14.98
N ALA A 13 -5.99 -2.71 -13.98
CA ALA A 13 -7.11 -2.70 -13.05
C ALA A 13 -6.68 -2.70 -11.57
N PHE A 14 -7.44 -2.00 -10.73
CA PHE A 14 -7.46 -2.18 -9.28
C PHE A 14 -8.65 -3.07 -8.91
N VAL A 15 -8.39 -4.16 -8.21
CA VAL A 15 -9.42 -5.11 -7.76
C VAL A 15 -9.62 -4.92 -6.26
N LEU A 16 -10.87 -4.71 -5.86
CA LEU A 16 -11.29 -4.65 -4.47
C LEU A 16 -12.21 -5.84 -4.18
N SER A 17 -11.75 -6.78 -3.35
CA SER A 17 -12.45 -8.02 -3.04
C SER A 17 -12.48 -8.29 -1.53
N CYS A 18 -13.35 -9.20 -1.09
CA CYS A 18 -13.48 -9.54 0.33
C CYS A 18 -12.31 -10.43 0.80
N ILE A 19 -12.01 -10.42 2.10
CA ILE A 19 -11.04 -11.36 2.73
C ILE A 19 -11.64 -12.75 3.00
N ASP A 20 -12.83 -13.05 2.47
CA ASP A 20 -13.49 -14.32 2.74
C ASP A 20 -12.61 -15.49 2.25
N PRO A 21 -12.19 -16.40 3.15
CA PRO A 21 -11.26 -17.46 2.79
C PRO A 21 -11.86 -18.46 1.80
N ARG A 22 -13.20 -18.53 1.68
CA ARG A 22 -13.88 -19.46 0.78
C ARG A 22 -13.69 -19.11 -0.69
N LEU A 23 -13.29 -17.86 -1.01
CA LEU A 23 -13.35 -17.30 -2.37
C LEU A 23 -12.00 -16.78 -2.89
N VAL A 24 -10.89 -17.02 -2.17
CA VAL A 24 -9.57 -16.50 -2.55
C VAL A 24 -9.18 -16.97 -3.97
N ASP A 25 -9.39 -18.25 -4.24
CA ASP A 25 -9.10 -18.86 -5.54
C ASP A 25 -10.14 -18.48 -6.60
N ASP A 26 -11.43 -18.39 -6.23
CA ASP A 26 -12.51 -18.02 -7.15
C ASP A 26 -12.39 -16.60 -7.69
N VAL A 27 -11.96 -15.64 -6.85
CA VAL A 27 -11.63 -14.28 -7.30
C VAL A 27 -10.50 -14.31 -8.33
N THR A 28 -9.47 -15.12 -8.09
CA THR A 28 -8.34 -15.26 -9.01
C THR A 28 -8.78 -15.92 -10.32
N GLN A 29 -9.61 -16.96 -10.25
CA GLN A 29 -10.22 -17.65 -11.39
C GLN A 29 -11.07 -16.68 -12.23
N LEU A 30 -11.93 -15.89 -11.59
CA LEU A 30 -12.75 -14.88 -12.25
C LEU A 30 -11.88 -13.90 -13.04
N LEU A 31 -10.84 -13.34 -12.40
CA LEU A 31 -9.93 -12.39 -13.07
C LEU A 31 -9.17 -13.05 -14.23
N ALA A 32 -8.79 -14.33 -14.11
CA ALA A 32 -8.21 -15.07 -15.22
C ALA A 32 -9.19 -15.25 -16.40
N THR A 33 -10.46 -15.57 -16.14
CA THR A 33 -11.49 -15.66 -17.20
C THR A 33 -11.75 -14.31 -17.88
N MET A 34 -11.54 -13.19 -17.18
CA MET A 34 -11.57 -11.85 -17.74
C MET A 34 -10.30 -11.47 -18.53
N GLY A 35 -9.34 -12.40 -18.67
CA GLY A 35 -8.06 -12.15 -19.35
C GLY A 35 -7.10 -11.26 -18.56
N ARG A 36 -7.26 -11.19 -17.23
CA ARG A 36 -6.49 -10.29 -16.35
C ARG A 36 -5.43 -10.99 -15.51
N THR A 37 -5.01 -12.19 -15.87
CA THR A 37 -3.93 -12.91 -15.16
C THR A 37 -2.68 -12.03 -15.04
N ASN A 38 -2.24 -11.75 -13.80
CA ASN A 38 -1.11 -10.86 -13.48
C ASN A 38 -1.24 -9.42 -14.00
N ARG A 39 -2.48 -8.95 -14.27
CA ARG A 39 -2.77 -7.61 -14.83
C ARG A 39 -3.57 -6.71 -13.90
N TYR A 40 -3.52 -6.95 -12.60
CA TYR A 40 -4.24 -6.14 -11.63
C TYR A 40 -3.43 -5.94 -10.34
N SER A 41 -3.70 -4.81 -9.67
CA SER A 41 -3.39 -4.63 -8.25
C SER A 41 -4.60 -5.08 -7.45
N GLU A 42 -4.43 -5.91 -6.43
CA GLU A 42 -5.54 -6.39 -5.60
C GLU A 42 -5.43 -5.92 -4.17
N MET A 43 -6.54 -5.45 -3.61
CA MET A 43 -6.73 -5.25 -2.19
C MET A 43 -7.88 -6.14 -1.70
N ARG A 44 -7.56 -7.05 -0.77
CA ARG A 44 -8.56 -7.83 -0.04
C ARG A 44 -8.84 -7.17 1.31
N ILE A 45 -10.10 -6.82 1.58
CA ILE A 45 -10.53 -6.23 2.85
C ILE A 45 -11.94 -6.70 3.22
N ALA A 46 -12.24 -6.83 4.52
CA ALA A 46 -13.55 -7.25 4.99
C ALA A 46 -14.68 -6.39 4.41
N GLY A 47 -15.62 -7.02 3.69
CA GLY A 47 -16.76 -6.34 3.07
C GLY A 47 -16.44 -5.61 1.76
N ALA A 48 -15.19 -5.63 1.27
CA ALA A 48 -14.76 -5.06 -0.01
C ALA A 48 -15.28 -3.63 -0.25
N ALA A 49 -16.33 -3.46 -1.06
CA ALA A 49 -16.96 -2.16 -1.30
C ALA A 49 -17.40 -1.45 -0.01
N LEU A 50 -17.89 -2.21 0.96
CA LEU A 50 -18.33 -1.68 2.25
C LEU A 50 -17.19 -0.93 2.95
N ALA A 51 -15.99 -1.50 2.92
CA ALA A 51 -14.80 -0.90 3.53
C ALA A 51 -14.36 0.41 2.86
N ALA A 52 -14.94 0.78 1.73
CA ALA A 52 -14.65 2.03 1.04
C ALA A 52 -15.60 3.17 1.49
N VAL A 53 -16.80 2.83 1.99
CA VAL A 53 -17.90 3.77 2.22
C VAL A 53 -18.52 3.69 3.62
N ASP A 54 -18.05 2.80 4.48
CA ASP A 54 -18.56 2.64 5.84
C ASP A 54 -18.01 3.74 6.76
N GLU A 55 -18.89 4.67 7.13
CA GLU A 55 -18.55 5.80 8.00
C GLU A 55 -18.17 5.37 9.42
N ALA A 56 -18.62 4.20 9.88
CA ALA A 56 -18.23 3.65 11.18
C ALA A 56 -16.78 3.13 11.19
N ARG A 57 -16.15 2.97 10.02
CA ARG A 57 -14.80 2.39 9.86
C ARG A 57 -13.91 3.28 9.00
N PRO A 58 -13.65 4.54 9.41
CA PRO A 58 -12.90 5.50 8.59
C PRO A 58 -11.47 5.06 8.26
N GLY A 59 -10.82 4.27 9.13
CA GLY A 59 -9.49 3.72 8.84
C GLY A 59 -9.48 2.71 7.69
N TRP A 60 -10.59 1.97 7.50
CA TRP A 60 -10.73 1.06 6.36
C TRP A 60 -10.94 1.85 5.07
N ASN A 61 -11.76 2.90 5.12
CA ASN A 61 -11.96 3.81 3.99
C ASN A 61 -10.61 4.37 3.54
N THR A 62 -9.85 4.97 4.45
CA THR A 62 -8.52 5.51 4.15
C THR A 62 -7.62 4.47 3.51
N ALA A 63 -7.54 3.25 4.08
CA ALA A 63 -6.72 2.20 3.50
C ALA A 63 -7.14 1.84 2.06
N VAL A 64 -8.44 1.75 1.77
CA VAL A 64 -8.93 1.46 0.41
C VAL A 64 -8.53 2.57 -0.56
N TRP A 65 -8.74 3.83 -0.18
CA TRP A 65 -8.46 4.97 -1.05
C TRP A 65 -6.97 5.19 -1.26
N ASP A 66 -6.14 5.00 -0.23
CA ASP A 66 -4.68 5.08 -0.33
C ASP A 66 -4.12 3.97 -1.23
N ASN A 67 -4.66 2.74 -1.15
CA ASN A 67 -4.25 1.64 -2.02
C ASN A 67 -4.68 1.84 -3.48
N LEU A 68 -5.88 2.40 -3.71
CA LEU A 68 -6.30 2.78 -5.06
C LEU A 68 -5.37 3.86 -5.64
N ALA A 69 -5.08 4.91 -4.87
CA ALA A 69 -4.18 5.98 -5.28
C ALA A 69 -2.77 5.47 -5.57
N ALA A 70 -2.20 4.63 -4.69
CA ALA A 70 -0.90 3.99 -4.89
C ALA A 70 -0.90 3.12 -6.15
N SER A 71 -1.95 2.32 -6.39
CA SER A 71 -2.06 1.48 -7.59
C SER A 71 -2.10 2.30 -8.87
N ARG A 72 -2.76 3.47 -8.85
CA ARG A 72 -2.73 4.42 -9.98
C ARG A 72 -1.35 5.00 -10.20
N GLN A 73 -0.66 5.38 -9.13
CA GLN A 73 0.67 5.98 -9.22
C GLN A 73 1.73 4.98 -9.70
N LEU A 74 1.68 3.74 -9.19
CA LEU A 74 2.69 2.71 -9.45
C LEU A 74 2.47 1.99 -10.78
N HIS A 75 1.20 1.78 -11.17
CA HIS A 75 0.85 0.92 -12.30
C HIS A 75 -0.09 1.59 -13.31
N GLY A 76 -0.49 2.84 -13.11
CA GLY A 76 -1.33 3.54 -14.08
C GLY A 76 -2.73 2.94 -14.25
N VAL A 77 -3.25 2.22 -13.24
CA VAL A 77 -4.56 1.56 -13.34
C VAL A 77 -5.66 2.57 -13.71
N ARG A 78 -6.50 2.19 -14.68
CA ARG A 78 -7.60 3.03 -15.19
C ARG A 78 -8.98 2.41 -14.95
N ARG A 79 -9.02 1.23 -14.35
CA ARG A 79 -10.24 0.48 -14.05
C ARG A 79 -10.26 0.07 -12.59
N VAL A 80 -11.43 0.10 -11.97
CA VAL A 80 -11.71 -0.49 -10.67
C VAL A 80 -12.71 -1.64 -10.86
N ILE A 81 -12.39 -2.82 -10.35
CA ILE A 81 -13.27 -3.98 -10.34
C ILE A 81 -13.59 -4.27 -8.88
N ILE A 82 -14.86 -4.12 -8.51
CA ILE A 82 -15.32 -4.38 -7.16
C ILE A 82 -16.04 -5.73 -7.17
N ILE A 83 -15.58 -6.65 -6.30
CA ILE A 83 -16.13 -7.99 -6.16
C ILE A 83 -16.60 -8.16 -4.72
N ASN A 84 -17.91 -8.05 -4.53
CA ASN A 84 -18.57 -8.50 -3.31
C ASN A 84 -18.97 -9.96 -3.47
N HIS A 85 -19.37 -10.62 -2.36
CA HIS A 85 -19.88 -11.98 -2.41
C HIS A 85 -21.11 -12.18 -1.52
N ARG A 86 -21.89 -13.22 -1.84
CA ARG A 86 -23.02 -13.74 -1.04
C ARG A 86 -22.54 -14.30 0.29
N ASP A 87 -23.40 -14.28 1.29
CA ASP A 87 -23.14 -14.72 2.66
C ASP A 87 -21.90 -14.06 3.27
N CYS A 88 -21.84 -12.72 3.14
CA CYS A 88 -20.72 -11.92 3.62
C CYS A 88 -20.88 -11.52 5.09
N GLY A 89 -20.01 -12.05 5.95
CA GLY A 89 -20.02 -11.75 7.38
C GLY A 89 -19.87 -10.25 7.71
N ALA A 90 -19.06 -9.52 6.94
CA ALA A 90 -18.90 -8.07 7.13
C ALA A 90 -20.18 -7.28 6.82
N MET A 91 -20.93 -7.69 5.79
CA MET A 91 -22.21 -7.09 5.45
C MET A 91 -23.29 -7.43 6.48
N ASN A 92 -23.27 -8.64 7.03
CA ASN A 92 -24.16 -9.01 8.14
C ASN A 92 -23.91 -8.15 9.39
N LEU A 93 -22.63 -7.94 9.73
CA LEU A 93 -22.25 -7.08 10.86
C LEU A 93 -22.67 -5.62 10.63
N TRP A 94 -22.55 -5.12 9.41
CA TRP A 94 -22.97 -3.75 9.06
C TRP A 94 -24.49 -3.60 9.06
N ALA A 95 -25.23 -4.56 8.52
CA ALA A 95 -26.69 -4.54 8.49
C ALA A 95 -27.33 -4.87 9.85
N GLY A 96 -26.55 -5.41 10.81
CA GLY A 96 -27.05 -5.83 12.13
C GLY A 96 -27.94 -7.08 12.08
N ARG A 97 -27.95 -7.81 10.96
CA ARG A 97 -28.73 -9.04 10.76
C ARG A 97 -28.10 -9.94 9.71
N ASN A 98 -28.55 -11.20 9.65
CA ASN A 98 -28.12 -12.13 8.62
C ASN A 98 -28.84 -11.82 7.29
N LEU A 99 -28.11 -11.27 6.32
CA LEU A 99 -28.63 -10.95 4.99
C LEU A 99 -28.84 -12.21 4.15
N ALA A 100 -28.06 -13.28 4.37
CA ALA A 100 -28.14 -14.52 3.59
C ALA A 100 -29.48 -15.26 3.73
N GLN A 101 -30.32 -14.86 4.70
CA GLN A 101 -31.68 -15.40 4.87
C GLN A 101 -32.65 -14.94 3.78
N ASP A 102 -32.38 -13.82 3.10
CA ASP A 102 -33.16 -13.31 1.98
C ASP A 102 -32.20 -12.90 0.85
N PRO A 103 -31.97 -13.79 -0.15
CA PRO A 103 -31.04 -13.52 -1.24
C PRO A 103 -31.38 -12.27 -2.07
N ALA A 104 -32.67 -11.94 -2.21
CA ALA A 104 -33.07 -10.76 -2.96
C ALA A 104 -32.73 -9.49 -2.19
N ASP A 105 -32.92 -9.51 -0.87
CA ASP A 105 -32.52 -8.41 -0.01
C ASP A 105 -31.00 -8.26 0.11
N GLU A 106 -30.28 -9.36 0.28
CA GLU A 106 -28.82 -9.37 0.27
C GLU A 106 -28.26 -8.71 -1.00
N GLU A 107 -28.76 -9.10 -2.18
CA GLU A 107 -28.35 -8.51 -3.45
C GLU A 107 -28.57 -6.99 -3.47
N ARG A 108 -29.75 -6.53 -3.02
CA ARG A 108 -30.06 -5.10 -2.95
C ARG A 108 -29.09 -4.35 -2.04
N GLN A 109 -28.76 -4.91 -0.86
CA GLN A 109 -27.82 -4.28 0.08
C GLN A 109 -26.40 -4.20 -0.51
N HIS A 110 -25.93 -5.31 -1.10
CA HIS A 110 -24.64 -5.33 -1.78
C HIS A 110 -24.59 -4.36 -2.96
N GLN A 111 -25.64 -4.30 -3.78
CA GLN A 111 -25.75 -3.37 -4.90
C GLN A 111 -25.71 -1.93 -4.41
N ALA A 112 -26.48 -1.57 -3.38
CA ALA A 112 -26.49 -0.21 -2.85
C ALA A 112 -25.11 0.23 -2.32
N VAL A 113 -24.41 -0.65 -1.60
CA VAL A 113 -23.06 -0.38 -1.10
C VAL A 113 -22.05 -0.25 -2.25
N MET A 114 -22.11 -1.15 -3.24
CA MET A 114 -21.22 -1.09 -4.41
C MET A 114 -21.48 0.13 -5.28
N GLU A 115 -22.73 0.55 -5.43
CA GLU A 115 -23.10 1.76 -6.17
C GLU A 115 -22.54 3.01 -5.50
N ARG A 116 -22.64 3.09 -4.16
CA ARG A 116 -22.02 4.18 -3.39
C ARG A 116 -20.50 4.20 -3.58
N ALA A 117 -19.85 3.04 -3.50
CA ALA A 117 -18.41 2.95 -3.70
C ALA A 117 -18.01 3.35 -5.12
N ALA A 118 -18.76 2.93 -6.14
CA ALA A 118 -18.53 3.31 -7.53
C ALA A 118 -18.71 4.81 -7.78
N ALA A 119 -19.79 5.40 -7.25
CA ALA A 119 -20.01 6.85 -7.32
C ALA A 119 -18.83 7.61 -6.71
N GLU A 120 -18.31 7.11 -5.60
CA GLU A 120 -17.20 7.72 -4.89
C GLU A 120 -15.84 7.55 -5.64
N VAL A 121 -15.60 6.40 -6.27
CA VAL A 121 -14.47 6.21 -7.20
C VAL A 121 -14.54 7.24 -8.32
N LEU A 122 -15.70 7.39 -8.96
CA LEU A 122 -15.89 8.30 -10.10
C LEU A 122 -15.83 9.78 -9.68
N ARG A 123 -16.25 10.10 -8.46
CA ARG A 123 -16.13 11.45 -7.88
C ARG A 123 -14.66 11.83 -7.67
N ARG A 124 -13.84 10.91 -7.17
CA ARG A 124 -12.40 11.11 -6.93
C ARG A 124 -11.59 11.03 -8.23
N HIS A 125 -11.97 10.14 -9.14
CA HIS A 125 -11.24 9.81 -10.34
C HIS A 125 -12.21 9.65 -11.55
N PRO A 126 -12.65 10.76 -12.16
CA PRO A 126 -13.63 10.74 -13.26
C PRO A 126 -13.17 9.97 -14.51
N ASP A 127 -11.85 9.78 -14.66
CA ASP A 127 -11.24 9.06 -15.78
C ASP A 127 -11.28 7.53 -15.62
N MET A 128 -11.69 7.00 -14.46
CA MET A 128 -11.74 5.56 -14.20
C MET A 128 -12.97 4.88 -14.78
N ALA A 129 -12.83 3.63 -15.20
CA ALA A 129 -13.94 2.71 -15.44
C ALA A 129 -14.20 1.90 -14.17
N VAL A 130 -15.47 1.60 -13.86
CA VAL A 130 -15.83 0.81 -12.68
C VAL A 130 -16.73 -0.36 -13.10
N GLU A 131 -16.45 -1.55 -12.57
CA GLU A 131 -17.24 -2.77 -12.79
C GLU A 131 -17.64 -3.38 -11.45
N LEU A 132 -18.91 -3.77 -11.32
CA LEU A 132 -19.48 -4.34 -10.10
C LEU A 132 -19.82 -5.81 -10.31
N HIS A 133 -19.34 -6.66 -9.41
CA HIS A 133 -19.55 -8.11 -9.46
C HIS A 133 -19.99 -8.63 -8.09
N LEU A 134 -21.02 -9.47 -8.10
CA LEU A 134 -21.48 -10.21 -6.93
C LEU A 134 -21.24 -11.71 -7.16
N MET A 135 -20.37 -12.30 -6.35
CA MET A 135 -19.96 -13.70 -6.42
C MET A 135 -20.74 -14.57 -5.44
N ALA A 136 -21.22 -15.73 -5.86
CA ALA A 136 -21.78 -16.75 -4.98
C ALA A 136 -20.66 -17.62 -4.38
N LEU A 137 -20.99 -18.43 -3.36
CA LEU A 137 -20.01 -19.28 -2.66
C LEU A 137 -19.46 -20.44 -3.51
N ASP A 138 -20.04 -20.70 -4.68
CA ASP A 138 -19.56 -21.67 -5.67
C ASP A 138 -18.68 -21.03 -6.76
N GLY A 139 -18.31 -19.76 -6.60
CA GLY A 139 -17.51 -18.99 -7.55
C GLY A 139 -18.29 -18.42 -8.74
N SER A 140 -19.57 -18.79 -8.92
CA SER A 140 -20.40 -18.19 -9.96
C SER A 140 -20.57 -16.69 -9.70
N THR A 141 -20.50 -15.88 -10.76
CA THR A 141 -20.43 -14.43 -10.63
C THR A 141 -21.48 -13.74 -11.50
N GLN A 142 -22.22 -12.82 -10.89
CA GLN A 142 -23.17 -11.94 -11.54
C GLN A 142 -22.58 -10.54 -11.65
N ARG A 143 -22.59 -9.96 -12.85
CA ARG A 143 -22.30 -8.54 -13.04
C ARG A 143 -23.53 -7.73 -12.63
N LEU A 144 -23.35 -6.79 -11.71
CA LEU A 144 -24.43 -5.89 -11.30
C LEU A 144 -24.43 -4.61 -12.16
N PRO A 145 -25.61 -4.01 -12.42
CA PRO A 145 -25.69 -2.72 -13.08
C PRO A 145 -25.07 -1.63 -12.18
N CYS A 146 -24.47 -0.62 -12.81
CA CYS A 146 -23.91 0.54 -12.12
C CYS A 146 -24.40 1.83 -12.78
N MET A 147 -25.31 2.54 -12.12
CA MET A 147 -25.92 3.76 -12.66
C MET A 147 -24.90 4.91 -12.72
N ALA A 148 -24.10 5.08 -11.68
CA ALA A 148 -23.02 6.06 -11.62
C ALA A 148 -22.02 5.85 -12.77
N CYS A 149 -21.74 4.59 -13.11
CA CYS A 149 -20.86 4.22 -14.21
C CYS A 149 -21.47 4.55 -15.57
N ALA A 150 -22.76 4.26 -15.77
CA ALA A 150 -23.47 4.60 -17.00
C ALA A 150 -23.45 6.11 -17.25
N THR A 151 -23.79 6.92 -16.25
CA THR A 151 -23.77 8.39 -16.39
C THR A 151 -22.35 8.94 -16.63
N ALA A 152 -21.33 8.34 -16.02
CA ALA A 152 -19.93 8.73 -16.23
C ALA A 152 -19.40 8.30 -17.60
N ALA A 153 -19.93 7.22 -18.18
CA ALA A 153 -19.63 6.80 -19.55
C ALA A 153 -20.26 7.77 -20.55
N GLU A 154 -21.53 8.12 -20.37
CA GLU A 154 -22.25 9.11 -21.20
C GLU A 154 -21.54 10.46 -21.22
N ARG A 155 -21.15 11.00 -20.06
CA ARG A 155 -20.38 12.26 -19.98
C ARG A 155 -19.04 12.20 -20.74
N ARG A 156 -18.37 11.04 -20.76
CA ARG A 156 -17.12 10.85 -21.52
C ARG A 156 -17.35 10.80 -23.02
N LEU A 157 -18.45 10.19 -23.46
CA LEU A 157 -18.86 10.20 -24.87
C LEU A 157 -19.22 11.61 -25.34
N ASP A 158 -19.93 12.40 -24.52
CA ASP A 158 -20.29 13.78 -24.86
C ASP A 158 -19.08 14.72 -24.96
N THR A 159 -18.09 14.57 -24.07
CA THR A 159 -16.84 15.33 -24.12
C THR A 159 -15.89 14.91 -25.26
N MET A 160 -16.10 13.73 -25.86
CA MET A 160 -15.37 13.25 -27.03
C MET A 160 -16.04 13.59 -28.38
N ARG A 161 -17.28 14.12 -28.39
CA ARG A 161 -17.93 14.58 -29.63
C ARG A 161 -17.44 15.99 -29.98
N PRO A 162 -16.84 16.21 -31.18
CA PRO A 162 -16.42 17.55 -31.58
C PRO A 162 -17.66 18.35 -31.98
N GLY A 163 -18.14 19.22 -31.08
CA GLY A 163 -19.32 20.04 -31.32
C GLY A 163 -19.39 21.24 -30.38
N LEU A 164 -18.88 22.39 -30.86
CA LEU A 164 -19.06 23.76 -30.38
C LEU A 164 -20.23 23.98 -29.40
N ARG A 165 -19.96 24.41 -28.16
CA ARG A 165 -20.81 25.37 -27.40
C ARG A 165 -20.02 26.20 -26.38
N ALA A 166 -20.56 27.40 -26.15
CA ALA A 166 -19.98 28.58 -25.53
C ALA A 166 -19.76 28.50 -24.01
N GLU A 167 -18.73 29.20 -23.55
CA GLU A 167 -18.33 29.30 -22.15
C GLU A 167 -18.84 30.62 -21.53
N ALA A 168 -19.43 30.56 -20.34
CA ALA A 168 -19.80 31.72 -19.53
C ALA A 168 -19.58 31.47 -18.01
N VAL A 169 -18.51 32.09 -17.51
CA VAL A 169 -18.25 32.81 -16.22
C VAL A 169 -18.84 32.31 -14.88
N ALA A 170 -17.94 32.13 -13.90
CA ALA A 170 -18.16 31.86 -12.46
C ALA A 170 -18.45 33.13 -11.60
N PRO A 171 -19.01 32.98 -10.37
CA PRO A 171 -18.26 33.35 -9.14
C PRO A 171 -18.72 32.63 -7.83
N PRO A 172 -18.18 32.94 -6.62
CA PRO A 172 -16.79 33.07 -6.18
C PRO A 172 -16.38 31.98 -5.14
N ALA A 173 -15.09 32.00 -4.76
CA ALA A 173 -14.33 30.93 -4.10
C ALA A 173 -14.66 30.58 -2.63
N SER A 174 -14.21 29.39 -2.22
CA SER A 174 -13.56 29.18 -0.91
C SER A 174 -12.37 28.21 -1.06
N PRO A 175 -11.24 28.43 -0.39
CA PRO A 175 -9.95 27.84 -0.76
C PRO A 175 -9.75 26.44 -0.16
N ALA A 176 -9.28 25.51 -0.98
CA ALA A 176 -8.52 24.38 -0.47
C ALA A 176 -7.22 24.93 0.13
N ALA A 177 -6.92 24.58 1.37
CA ALA A 177 -5.71 25.01 2.06
C ALA A 177 -4.47 24.65 1.23
N SER A 178 -3.71 25.66 0.82
CA SER A 178 -2.34 25.49 0.37
C SER A 178 -1.55 24.74 1.46
N PRO A 179 -0.58 23.88 1.11
CA PRO A 179 0.34 23.34 2.11
C PRO A 179 0.93 24.51 2.91
N PRO A 180 1.11 24.38 4.25
CA PRO A 180 1.60 25.49 5.05
C PRO A 180 2.91 25.98 4.44
N ALA A 181 3.04 27.30 4.28
CA ALA A 181 4.14 27.92 3.54
C ALA A 181 5.54 27.49 4.03
N GLY A 182 5.64 26.98 5.26
CA GLY A 182 6.87 26.46 5.85
C GLY A 182 7.21 24.99 5.53
N ALA A 183 6.33 24.19 4.94
CA ALA A 183 6.60 22.76 4.69
C ALA A 183 7.81 22.50 3.74
N PRO A 184 7.97 23.23 2.62
CA PRO A 184 9.16 23.09 1.77
C PRO A 184 10.45 23.53 2.47
N ALA A 185 10.38 24.59 3.29
CA ALA A 185 11.53 25.13 4.01
C ALA A 185 11.94 24.22 5.19
N PHE A 186 10.97 23.59 5.86
CA PHE A 186 11.22 22.62 6.91
C PHE A 186 11.85 21.34 6.36
N ALA A 187 11.43 20.87 5.18
CA ALA A 187 12.07 19.74 4.51
C ALA A 187 13.56 20.02 4.23
N GLU A 188 13.93 21.24 3.82
CA GLU A 188 15.32 21.62 3.60
C GLU A 188 16.14 21.63 4.91
N LEU A 189 15.57 22.16 6.00
CA LEU A 189 16.20 22.08 7.32
C LEU A 189 16.43 20.63 7.75
N VAL A 190 15.44 19.76 7.56
CA VAL A 190 15.55 18.33 7.86
C VAL A 190 16.69 17.71 7.05
N ARG A 191 16.79 17.98 5.74
CA ARG A 191 17.90 17.49 4.91
C ARG A 191 19.26 17.93 5.43
N LEU A 192 19.41 19.21 5.77
CA LEU A 192 20.65 19.76 6.33
C LEU A 192 21.03 19.07 7.65
N ARG A 193 20.05 18.84 8.53
CA ARG A 193 20.25 18.17 9.83
C ARG A 193 20.58 16.69 9.70
N LEU A 194 19.93 15.98 8.77
CA LEU A 194 20.24 14.59 8.45
C LEU A 194 21.65 14.45 7.86
N SER A 195 22.05 15.37 6.98
CA SER A 195 23.41 15.39 6.41
C SER A 195 24.51 15.68 7.44
N ALA A 196 24.16 16.34 8.54
CA ALA A 196 25.05 16.63 9.67
C ALA A 196 25.10 15.49 10.72
N GLY A 197 24.41 14.38 10.50
CA GLY A 197 24.52 13.17 11.34
C GLY A 197 23.63 13.11 12.58
N LEU A 198 22.44 13.75 12.56
CA LEU A 198 21.48 13.60 13.67
C LEU A 198 21.06 12.13 13.86
N ALA A 199 21.35 11.56 15.03
CA ALA A 199 21.02 10.18 15.37
C ALA A 199 20.56 10.00 16.83
N ASP A 200 20.06 11.06 17.49
CA ASP A 200 19.48 10.94 18.83
C ASP A 200 18.08 11.55 18.96
N ALA A 201 17.34 11.06 19.96
CA ALA A 201 15.93 11.35 20.18
C ALA A 201 15.67 12.79 20.68
N GLU A 202 16.67 13.44 21.27
CA GLU A 202 16.54 14.81 21.78
C GLU A 202 16.66 15.82 20.63
N ALA A 203 17.61 15.58 19.72
CA ALA A 203 17.78 16.36 18.50
C ALA A 203 16.57 16.20 17.55
N GLU A 204 16.00 15.00 17.45
CA GLU A 204 14.74 14.76 16.72
C GLU A 204 13.58 15.59 17.31
N ARG A 205 13.43 15.55 18.63
CA ARG A 205 12.35 16.29 19.33
C ARG A 205 12.53 17.81 19.20
N ALA A 206 13.76 18.31 19.23
CA ALA A 206 14.07 19.72 19.00
C ALA A 206 13.71 20.13 17.55
N LEU A 207 14.04 19.30 16.56
CA LEU A 207 13.73 19.54 15.16
C LEU A 207 12.22 19.56 14.89
N LEU A 208 11.46 18.64 15.50
CA LEU A 208 10.00 18.64 15.43
C LEU A 208 9.38 19.87 16.10
N THR A 209 9.94 20.31 17.23
CA THR A 209 9.50 21.53 17.92
C THR A 209 9.76 22.77 17.07
N GLU A 210 10.89 22.83 16.36
CA GLU A 210 11.20 23.92 15.43
C GLU A 210 10.24 23.91 14.22
N GLY A 211 9.87 22.74 13.70
CA GLY A 211 8.86 22.59 12.64
C GLY A 211 7.50 23.19 13.02
N VAL A 212 7.10 23.01 14.28
CA VAL A 212 5.83 23.56 14.80
C VAL A 212 5.92 25.06 15.09
N THR A 213 6.98 25.49 15.79
CA THR A 213 7.05 26.86 16.32
C THR A 213 7.56 27.88 15.29
N ARG A 214 8.44 27.47 14.37
CA ARG A 214 9.11 28.38 13.42
C ARG A 214 8.57 28.27 12.00
N TYR A 215 8.19 27.07 11.59
CA TYR A 215 7.72 26.79 10.23
C TYR A 215 6.19 26.66 10.13
N GLY A 216 5.48 26.76 11.27
CA GLY A 216 4.01 26.76 11.32
C GLY A 216 3.37 25.44 10.89
N LEU A 217 4.11 24.33 10.92
CA LEU A 217 3.55 23.01 10.68
C LEU A 217 2.78 22.53 11.91
N THR A 218 1.77 21.70 11.71
CA THR A 218 1.28 20.85 12.80
C THR A 218 2.33 19.80 13.17
N ALA A 219 2.26 19.29 14.40
CA ALA A 219 3.18 18.23 14.84
C ALA A 219 3.08 16.96 13.96
N ALA A 220 1.91 16.72 13.34
CA ALA A 220 1.72 15.61 12.40
C ALA A 220 2.44 15.85 11.08
N GLU A 221 2.33 17.05 10.51
CA GLU A 221 3.02 17.42 9.26
C GLU A 221 4.53 17.47 9.42
N ALA A 222 5.03 17.96 10.57
CA ALA A 222 6.47 17.96 10.89
C ALA A 222 7.03 16.52 10.96
N ARG A 223 6.31 15.59 11.60
CA ARG A 223 6.71 14.17 11.65
C ARG A 223 6.67 13.51 10.28
N ALA A 224 5.64 13.79 9.48
CA ALA A 224 5.52 13.25 8.13
C ALA A 224 6.66 13.73 7.22
N THR A 225 7.01 15.02 7.31
CA THR A 225 8.12 15.61 6.55
C THR A 225 9.46 15.03 6.97
N LEU A 226 9.70 14.87 8.28
CA LEU A 226 10.92 14.24 8.80
C LEU A 226 11.05 12.78 8.30
N ALA A 227 9.97 12.00 8.38
CA ALA A 227 9.97 10.61 7.93
C ALA A 227 10.19 10.47 6.42
N ALA A 228 9.58 11.37 5.63
CA ALA A 228 9.75 11.38 4.17
C ALA A 228 11.21 11.69 3.76
N GLU A 229 11.84 12.70 4.37
CA GLU A 229 13.23 13.05 4.06
C GLU A 229 14.23 12.03 4.64
N ALA A 230 13.97 11.45 5.81
CA ALA A 230 14.78 10.35 6.34
C ALA A 230 14.79 9.14 5.40
N THR A 231 13.61 8.77 4.88
CA THR A 231 13.46 7.69 3.89
C THR A 231 14.23 7.98 2.60
N ARG A 232 14.17 9.23 2.10
CA ARG A 232 14.92 9.66 0.91
C ARG A 232 16.43 9.71 1.13
N HIS A 233 16.87 10.04 2.34
CA HIS A 233 18.27 10.04 2.74
C HIS A 233 18.81 8.65 3.15
N GLY A 234 18.02 7.59 2.98
CA GLY A 234 18.48 6.22 3.26
C GLY A 234 18.62 5.90 4.75
N ALA A 235 17.98 6.67 5.63
CA ALA A 235 17.85 6.36 7.04
C ALA A 235 16.38 5.92 7.30
N THR A 236 16.11 4.66 7.62
CA THR A 236 16.45 4.18 8.95
C THR A 236 17.11 2.80 8.96
N PRO A 237 18.20 2.64 9.72
CA PRO A 237 18.77 1.34 10.07
C PRO A 237 17.76 0.37 10.72
N SER A 238 16.61 0.85 11.21
CA SER A 238 15.64 0.09 12.02
C SER A 238 14.65 -0.77 11.22
N THR A 239 14.23 -0.38 10.02
CA THR A 239 13.25 -1.18 9.24
C THR A 239 13.91 -2.35 8.51
N ALA A 240 15.06 -2.12 7.86
CA ALA A 240 15.85 -3.19 7.25
C ALA A 240 16.36 -4.18 8.31
N ALA A 241 16.81 -3.67 9.46
CA ALA A 241 17.19 -4.52 10.60
C ALA A 241 16.03 -5.41 11.08
N ARG A 242 14.82 -4.88 11.24
CA ARG A 242 13.64 -5.67 11.66
C ARG A 242 13.32 -6.81 10.70
N GLN A 243 13.35 -6.57 9.39
CA GLN A 243 13.05 -7.61 8.39
C GLN A 243 14.13 -8.70 8.38
N VAL A 244 15.40 -8.29 8.50
CA VAL A 244 16.53 -9.23 8.56
C VAL A 244 16.51 -10.04 9.86
N LEU A 245 16.10 -9.44 10.99
CA LEU A 245 15.92 -10.15 12.26
C LEU A 245 14.81 -11.20 12.21
N VAL A 246 13.68 -10.90 11.55
CA VAL A 246 12.61 -11.88 11.33
C VAL A 246 13.13 -13.08 10.55
N PHE A 247 13.92 -12.84 9.50
CA PHE A 247 14.55 -13.89 8.71
C PHE A 247 15.53 -14.73 9.56
N LEU A 248 16.43 -14.08 10.32
CA LEU A 248 17.42 -14.77 11.15
C LEU A 248 16.77 -15.66 12.22
N ARG A 249 15.69 -15.20 12.85
CA ARG A 249 14.93 -15.98 13.85
C ARG A 249 14.25 -17.20 13.22
N ALA A 250 13.68 -17.04 12.02
CA ALA A 250 13.04 -18.15 11.32
C ALA A 250 14.02 -19.25 10.89
N GLN A 251 15.30 -18.90 10.67
CA GLN A 251 16.35 -19.84 10.27
C GLN A 251 17.19 -20.35 11.46
N ALA A 252 16.98 -19.81 12.67
CA ALA A 252 17.67 -20.28 13.85
C ALA A 252 17.21 -21.69 14.24
N ASP A 253 18.13 -22.53 14.69
CA ASP A 253 17.77 -23.85 15.21
C ASP A 253 17.04 -23.75 16.57
N GLY A 254 16.54 -24.87 17.09
CA GLY A 254 15.86 -24.91 18.39
C GLY A 254 16.71 -24.48 19.60
N ARG A 255 17.99 -24.14 19.40
CA ARG A 255 18.89 -23.55 20.41
C ARG A 255 19.27 -22.09 20.07
N GLY A 256 18.57 -21.44 19.14
CA GLY A 256 18.82 -20.07 18.73
C GLY A 256 20.09 -19.87 17.89
N ARG A 257 20.59 -20.92 17.21
CA ARG A 257 21.84 -20.86 16.45
C ARG A 257 21.61 -20.68 14.95
N VAL A 258 22.32 -19.73 14.33
CA VAL A 258 22.23 -19.40 12.90
C VAL A 258 23.42 -19.94 12.12
N SER A 259 23.21 -20.52 10.94
CA SER A 259 24.29 -21.05 10.11
C SER A 259 25.04 -19.97 9.33
N ARG A 260 26.28 -20.25 8.90
CA ARG A 260 27.07 -19.36 8.04
C ARG A 260 26.32 -18.98 6.75
N ARG A 261 25.61 -19.95 6.17
CA ARG A 261 24.85 -19.76 4.94
C ARG A 261 23.70 -18.77 5.17
N ASP A 262 22.97 -18.93 6.26
CA ASP A 262 21.81 -18.10 6.56
C ASP A 262 22.23 -16.68 6.98
N ALA A 263 23.34 -16.54 7.72
CA ALA A 263 23.94 -15.23 7.97
C ALA A 263 24.38 -14.53 6.67
N GLY A 264 24.93 -15.28 5.71
CA GLY A 264 25.28 -14.74 4.38
C GLY A 264 24.06 -14.32 3.56
N HIS A 265 22.95 -15.04 3.63
CA HIS A 265 21.68 -14.65 3.02
C HIS A 265 21.07 -13.41 3.71
N ALA A 266 21.14 -13.34 5.04
CA ALA A 266 20.70 -12.20 5.82
C ALA A 266 21.47 -10.92 5.44
N ALA A 267 22.78 -11.02 5.20
CA ALA A 267 23.58 -9.88 4.79
C ALA A 267 23.30 -9.45 3.34
N ALA A 268 23.02 -10.39 2.44
CA ALA A 268 22.53 -10.08 1.10
C ALA A 268 21.19 -9.33 1.15
N LEU A 269 20.27 -9.79 2.00
CA LEU A 269 18.97 -9.19 2.21
C LEU A 269 19.11 -7.78 2.80
N TYR A 270 19.94 -7.61 3.83
CA TYR A 270 20.22 -6.31 4.44
C TYR A 270 20.77 -5.31 3.42
N HIS A 271 21.73 -5.75 2.59
CA HIS A 271 22.33 -4.91 1.54
C HIS A 271 21.30 -4.47 0.49
N GLY A 272 20.44 -5.38 0.05
CA GLY A 272 19.34 -5.09 -0.88
C GLY A 272 18.32 -4.10 -0.32
N LEU A 273 17.93 -4.28 0.94
CA LEU A 273 16.96 -3.41 1.63
C LEU A 273 17.53 -2.04 1.98
N ALA A 274 18.84 -1.94 2.21
CA ALA A 274 19.57 -0.68 2.42
C ALA A 274 19.87 0.07 1.10
N GLY A 275 19.21 -0.29 0.00
CA GLY A 275 19.29 0.42 -1.27
C GLY A 275 20.59 0.20 -2.05
N ASN A 276 21.36 -0.86 -1.75
CA ASN A 276 22.61 -1.21 -2.43
C ASN A 276 23.71 -0.12 -2.44
N GLN A 277 23.60 0.93 -1.61
CA GLN A 277 24.53 2.07 -1.66
C GLN A 277 25.82 1.86 -0.82
N GLY A 278 25.94 0.75 -0.08
CA GLY A 278 27.09 0.42 0.79
C GLY A 278 27.93 -0.77 0.30
N ARG A 279 29.12 -0.97 0.90
CA ARG A 279 29.96 -2.16 0.60
C ARG A 279 29.31 -3.38 1.24
N ARG A 280 29.48 -4.55 0.61
CA ARG A 280 28.97 -5.82 1.14
C ARG A 280 29.44 -6.10 2.57
N ALA A 281 30.67 -5.72 2.89
CA ALA A 281 31.25 -5.77 4.23
C ALA A 281 30.44 -5.00 5.29
N ASP A 282 29.85 -3.86 4.93
CA ASP A 282 29.03 -3.07 5.86
C ASP A 282 27.75 -3.82 6.26
N ALA A 283 27.16 -4.57 5.33
CA ALA A 283 25.99 -5.40 5.58
C ALA A 283 26.33 -6.64 6.42
N ASP A 284 27.50 -7.25 6.20
CA ASP A 284 27.99 -8.37 6.98
C ASP A 284 28.18 -7.98 8.46
N ARG A 285 28.82 -6.82 8.72
CA ARG A 285 28.95 -6.26 10.08
C ARG A 285 27.61 -5.91 10.72
N ALA A 286 26.67 -5.38 9.94
CA ALA A 286 25.35 -5.05 10.44
C ALA A 286 24.61 -6.31 10.91
N VAL A 287 24.68 -7.40 10.15
CA VAL A 287 24.07 -8.69 10.54
C VAL A 287 24.72 -9.27 11.79
N ALA A 288 26.04 -9.17 11.93
CA ALA A 288 26.73 -9.62 13.15
C ALA A 288 26.23 -8.87 14.40
N LYS A 289 26.10 -7.54 14.32
CA LYS A 289 25.54 -6.73 15.42
C LYS A 289 24.09 -7.07 15.73
N LEU A 290 23.28 -7.39 14.72
CA LEU A 290 21.89 -7.80 14.90
C LEU A 290 21.77 -9.17 15.58
N MET A 291 22.63 -10.12 15.23
CA MET A 291 22.70 -11.42 15.89
C MET A 291 23.08 -11.28 17.37
N GLU A 292 24.07 -10.43 17.67
CA GLU A 292 24.49 -10.14 19.05
C GLU A 292 23.39 -9.47 19.88
N ALA A 293 22.73 -8.44 19.32
CA ALA A 293 21.67 -7.71 20.00
C ALA A 293 20.45 -8.57 20.34
N GLU A 294 20.18 -9.62 19.56
CA GLU A 294 19.03 -10.52 19.72
C GLU A 294 19.39 -11.89 20.33
N GLY A 295 20.63 -12.05 20.81
CA GLY A 295 21.08 -13.27 21.47
C GLY A 295 21.16 -14.49 20.54
N LEU A 296 21.28 -14.29 19.23
CA LEU A 296 21.42 -15.36 18.25
C LEU A 296 22.88 -15.82 18.16
N ALA A 297 23.13 -17.10 18.42
CA ALA A 297 24.47 -17.65 18.44
C ALA A 297 24.90 -18.17 17.06
N PRO A 298 26.19 -18.12 16.69
CA PRO A 298 26.66 -18.76 15.47
C PRO A 298 26.66 -20.29 15.61
N ARG A 299 26.08 -20.98 14.64
CA ARG A 299 26.16 -22.44 14.54
C ARG A 299 27.58 -22.85 14.09
N PRO A 300 28.22 -23.81 14.75
CA PRO A 300 29.49 -24.37 14.29
C PRO A 300 29.34 -24.93 12.87
N ASP A 301 30.27 -24.57 11.98
CA ASP A 301 30.19 -24.88 10.54
C ASP A 301 31.53 -25.42 9.99
N GLY A 302 31.47 -26.18 8.89
CA GLY A 302 32.62 -26.83 8.28
C GLY A 302 33.10 -28.11 8.99
N VAL A 303 34.18 -28.71 8.47
CA VAL A 303 34.71 -30.03 8.89
C VAL A 303 35.17 -30.03 10.35
N LEU A 304 35.79 -28.92 10.79
CA LEU A 304 36.27 -28.75 12.17
C LEU A 304 35.19 -28.20 13.12
N ARG A 305 33.96 -28.03 12.63
CA ARG A 305 32.80 -27.48 13.38
C ARG A 305 33.19 -26.27 14.23
N THR A 306 33.65 -25.20 13.59
CA THR A 306 34.07 -23.97 14.28
C THR A 306 33.12 -22.81 14.00
N THR A 307 33.11 -21.80 14.87
CA THR A 307 32.37 -20.55 14.69
C THR A 307 33.26 -19.42 14.15
N THR A 308 34.46 -19.75 13.66
CA THR A 308 35.44 -18.78 13.17
C THR A 308 34.92 -17.94 12.00
N TRP A 309 33.93 -18.44 11.27
CA TRP A 309 33.23 -17.71 10.22
C TRP A 309 32.47 -16.49 10.75
N TYR A 310 31.95 -16.55 11.98
CA TYR A 310 31.21 -15.44 12.58
C TYR A 310 32.13 -14.29 12.95
N ARG A 311 33.33 -14.61 13.46
CA ARG A 311 34.38 -13.62 13.72
C ARG A 311 34.76 -12.89 12.42
N ARG A 312 34.95 -13.64 11.33
CA ARG A 312 35.22 -13.06 10.00
C ARG A 312 34.06 -12.21 9.46
N LEU A 313 32.81 -12.54 9.81
CA LEU A 313 31.63 -11.75 9.43
C LEU A 313 31.57 -10.42 10.19
N ALA A 314 31.95 -10.42 11.47
CA ALA A 314 32.01 -9.23 12.31
C ALA A 314 33.22 -8.33 11.99
N GLU A 315 34.29 -8.91 11.45
CA GLU A 315 35.55 -8.22 11.10
C GLU A 315 35.68 -7.84 9.61
N ALA A 316 34.79 -8.33 8.73
CA ALA A 316 34.70 -7.96 7.30
C ALA A 316 34.44 -6.47 7.16
#